data_AF-A0A4Y2Q4H8-F1
#
_entry.id   AF-A0A4Y2Q4H8-F1
#
_cell.length_a   1.000
_cell.length_b   1.000
_cell.length_c   1.000
_cell.angle_alpha   90.00
_cell.angle_beta   90.00
_cell.angle_gamma   90.00
#
_symmetry.space_group_name_H-M   'P 1'
#
loop_
_entity.id
_entity.type
_entity.pdbx_description
1 polymer ?
#
loop_
_entity_poly.entity_id
_entity_poly.type
_entity_poly.pdbx_seq_one_letter_code
_entity_poly.pdbx_strand_id
1 'polypeptide(L)'
;PPLTMHIKDKDLRKMCKEEHFPVLTFEEFSCHTQPVERCVKLISEAAMNVCGETTRDGSIRAKLQARKELPTFDNKGQCYSNS
;
A
#
# COMPACT_ATOMS: atom_id res chain seq x y z
N PRO A 1 4.32 -15.11 -13.14
CA PRO A 1 4.66 -14.06 -12.15
C PRO A 1 5.61 -13.04 -12.79
N PRO A 2 5.50 -11.73 -12.49
CA PRO A 2 6.39 -10.71 -13.06
C PRO A 2 7.88 -11.05 -12.89
N LEU A 3 8.24 -11.57 -11.71
CA LEU A 3 9.60 -11.99 -11.36
C LEU A 3 10.19 -13.06 -12.29
N THR A 4 9.36 -13.96 -12.81
CA THR A 4 9.77 -15.09 -13.67
C THR A 4 9.24 -14.97 -15.09
N MET A 5 8.70 -13.79 -15.47
CA MET A 5 8.04 -13.57 -16.77
C MET A 5 8.99 -13.76 -17.95
N HIS A 6 10.29 -13.54 -17.75
CA HIS A 6 11.32 -13.69 -18.77
C HIS A 6 11.88 -15.12 -18.87
N ILE A 7 11.49 -16.03 -17.97
CA ILE A 7 11.93 -17.43 -17.95
C ILE A 7 10.96 -18.26 -18.79
N LYS A 8 11.46 -18.99 -19.78
CA LYS A 8 10.61 -19.85 -20.62
C LYS A 8 10.36 -21.20 -19.93
N ASP A 9 9.18 -21.77 -20.14
CA ASP A 9 8.77 -23.05 -19.54
C ASP A 9 9.74 -24.20 -19.81
N LYS A 10 10.35 -24.23 -21.00
CA LYS A 10 11.36 -25.24 -21.36
C LYS A 10 12.61 -25.16 -20.48
N ASP A 11 13.02 -23.94 -20.12
CA ASP A 11 14.20 -23.68 -19.31
C ASP A 11 13.89 -24.01 -17.85
N LEU A 12 12.68 -23.65 -17.39
CA LEU A 12 12.17 -24.04 -16.07
C LEU A 12 12.11 -25.57 -15.90
N ARG A 13 11.57 -26.28 -16.89
CA ARG A 13 11.52 -27.76 -16.88
C ARG A 13 12.91 -28.38 -16.86
N LYS A 14 13.87 -27.77 -17.55
CA LYS A 14 15.26 -28.24 -17.57
C LYS A 14 15.91 -28.08 -16.19
N MET A 15 15.74 -26.91 -15.57
CA MET A 15 16.23 -26.64 -14.21
C MET A 15 15.66 -27.63 -13.17
N CYS A 16 14.36 -27.95 -13.25
CA CYS A 16 13.75 -28.94 -12.37
C CYS A 16 14.27 -30.37 -12.60
N LYS A 17 14.62 -30.73 -13.84
CA LYS A 17 15.10 -32.08 -14.18
C LYS A 17 16.58 -32.28 -13.86
N GLU A 18 17.38 -31.25 -14.06
CA GLU A 18 18.84 -31.30 -13.89
C GLU A 18 19.27 -30.92 -12.47
N GLU A 19 18.32 -30.52 -11.61
CA GLU A 19 18.55 -29.94 -10.27
C GLU A 19 19.58 -28.82 -10.24
N HIS A 20 19.83 -28.22 -11.42
CA HIS A 20 20.82 -27.20 -11.63
C HIS A 20 20.12 -25.88 -11.89
N PHE A 21 20.16 -25.01 -10.88
CA PHE A 21 19.61 -23.68 -10.93
C PHE A 21 20.77 -22.71 -11.13
N PRO A 22 20.99 -22.17 -12.35
CA PRO A 22 21.98 -21.11 -12.51
C PRO A 22 21.63 -19.96 -11.56
N VAL A 23 22.62 -19.18 -11.13
CA VAL A 23 22.38 -17.99 -10.29
C VAL A 23 21.41 -17.08 -11.04
N LEU A 24 20.15 -17.11 -10.62
CA LEU A 24 19.11 -16.25 -11.15
C LEU A 24 19.32 -14.88 -10.51
N THR A 25 19.80 -13.93 -11.30
CA THR A 25 19.83 -12.52 -10.90
C THR A 25 18.40 -12.01 -11.00
N PHE A 26 17.70 -11.98 -9.87
CA PHE A 26 16.44 -11.27 -9.79
C PHE A 26 16.72 -9.77 -9.73
N GLU A 27 15.86 -8.99 -10.38
CA GLU A 27 15.86 -7.55 -10.18
C GLU A 27 15.56 -7.27 -8.70
N GLU A 28 16.43 -6.51 -8.04
CA GLU A 28 16.20 -6.08 -6.67
C GLU A 28 15.08 -5.05 -6.70
N PHE A 29 13.84 -5.54 -6.50
CA PHE A 29 12.73 -4.65 -6.27
C PHE A 29 13.01 -3.95 -4.94
N SER A 30 13.09 -2.62 -4.97
CA SER A 30 13.16 -1.83 -3.74
C SER A 30 11.87 -2.06 -2.94
N CYS A 31 11.90 -3.02 -2.02
CA CYS A 31 10.86 -3.21 -1.01
C CYS A 31 10.81 -2.01 -0.05
N HIS A 32 11.92 -1.26 0.02
CA HIS A 32 12.19 -0.11 0.86
C HIS A 32 12.09 1.19 0.07
N THR A 33 11.11 1.32 -0.82
CA THR A 33 10.84 2.64 -1.37
C THR A 33 10.24 3.51 -0.26
N GLN A 34 10.66 4.77 -0.17
CA GLN A 34 10.09 5.73 0.78
C GLN A 34 8.54 5.75 0.80
N PRO A 35 7.81 5.60 -0.32
CA PRO A 35 6.35 5.49 -0.30
C PRO A 35 5.84 4.29 0.52
N VAL A 36 6.47 3.13 0.42
CA VAL A 36 6.08 1.93 1.20
C VAL A 36 6.33 2.17 2.69
N GLU A 37 7.50 2.71 3.05
CA GLU A 37 7.83 3.05 4.44
C GLU A 37 6.89 4.09 5.02
N ARG A 38 6.55 5.14 4.25
CA ARG A 38 5.58 6.16 4.66
C ARG A 38 4.18 5.57 4.86
N CYS A 39 3.73 4.69 3.96
CA CYS A 39 2.44 4.01 4.10
C CYS A 39 2.38 3.17 5.38
N VAL A 40 3.40 2.34 5.62
CA VAL A 40 3.47 1.51 6.82
C VAL A 40 3.44 2.37 8.08
N LYS A 41 4.23 3.46 8.12
CA LYS A 41 4.26 4.40 9.25
C LYS A 41 2.89 5.03 9.52
N LEU A 42 2.22 5.55 8.49
CA LEU A 42 0.89 6.17 8.63
C LEU A 42 -0.16 5.17 9.14
N ILE A 43 -0.12 3.92 8.64
CA ILE A 43 -1.03 2.86 9.07
C ILE A 43 -0.79 2.51 10.54
N SER A 44 0.48 2.36 10.94
CA SER A 44 0.84 2.04 12.33
C SER A 44 0.44 3.16 13.29
N GLU A 45 0.72 4.42 12.96
CA GLU A 45 0.30 5.58 13.78
C GLU A 45 -1.21 5.65 13.92
N ALA A 46 -1.95 5.48 12.80
CA ALA A 46 -3.40 5.47 12.82
C ALA A 46 -3.95 4.31 13.66
N ALA A 47 -3.36 3.11 13.55
CA ALA A 47 -3.75 1.94 14.32
C ALA A 47 -3.51 2.12 15.82
N MET A 48 -2.36 2.67 16.21
CA MET A 48 -2.07 2.97 17.61
C MET A 48 -3.05 3.99 18.19
N ASN A 49 -3.41 5.02 17.41
CA ASN A 49 -4.37 6.04 17.81
C ASN A 49 -5.81 5.55 17.91
N VAL A 50 -6.12 4.32 17.50
CA VAL A 50 -7.45 3.71 17.65
C VAL A 50 -7.42 2.45 18.52
N CYS A 51 -6.26 2.10 19.08
CA CYS A 51 -6.15 0.95 19.96
C CYS A 51 -6.79 1.31 21.33
N GLY A 52 -7.78 0.50 21.74
CA GLY A 52 -8.63 0.76 22.90
C GLY A 52 -10.02 1.28 22.51
N GLU A 53 -11.07 0.76 23.15
CA GLU A 53 -12.47 1.04 22.79
C GLU A 53 -12.82 2.54 22.93
N THR A 54 -12.35 3.19 23.99
CA THR A 54 -12.54 4.63 24.25
C THR A 54 -11.78 5.50 23.26
N THR A 55 -10.55 5.10 22.89
CA THR A 55 -9.70 5.80 21.92
C THR A 55 -10.30 5.75 20.52
N ARG A 56 -10.81 4.58 20.12
CA ARG A 56 -11.50 4.38 18.84
C ARG A 56 -12.71 5.28 18.71
N ASP A 57 -13.58 5.28 19.72
CA ASP A 57 -14.80 6.09 19.75
C ASP A 57 -14.49 7.60 19.72
N GLY A 58 -13.46 8.05 20.46
CA GLY A 58 -12.94 9.42 20.36
C GLY A 58 -12.45 9.79 18.96
N SER A 59 -11.68 8.91 18.31
CA SER A 59 -11.17 9.10 16.94
C SER A 59 -12.30 9.17 15.90
N ILE A 60 -13.33 8.32 16.03
CA ILE A 60 -14.52 8.33 15.18
C ILE A 60 -15.26 9.66 15.33
N ARG A 61 -15.54 10.10 16.56
CA ARG A 61 -16.21 11.40 16.79
C ARG A 61 -15.40 12.57 16.24
N ALA A 62 -14.09 12.60 16.45
CA ALA A 62 -13.23 13.65 15.95
C ALA A 62 -13.26 13.73 14.41
N LYS A 63 -13.16 12.58 13.72
CA LYS A 63 -13.28 12.53 12.25
C LYS A 63 -14.65 12.98 11.76
N LEU A 64 -15.73 12.59 12.43
CA LEU A 64 -17.08 13.04 12.08
C LEU A 64 -17.25 14.55 12.26
N GLN A 65 -16.66 15.12 13.32
CA GLN A 65 -16.70 16.55 13.55
C GLN A 65 -15.91 17.34 12.49
N ALA A 66 -14.69 16.92 12.19
CA ALA A 66 -13.88 17.54 11.12
C ALA A 66 -14.59 17.49 9.76
N ARG A 67 -15.33 16.41 9.46
CA ARG A 67 -16.14 16.32 8.23
C ARG A 67 -17.31 17.30 8.17
N LYS A 68 -17.87 17.73 9.31
CA LYS A 68 -18.92 18.75 9.34
C LYS A 68 -18.39 20.15 9.03
N GLU A 69 -17.10 20.38 9.30
CA GLU A 69 -16.43 21.65 9.00
C GLU A 69 -16.00 21.73 7.52
N LEU A 70 -15.99 20.60 6.80
CA LEU A 70 -15.72 20.59 5.37
C LEU A 70 -16.94 21.11 4.59
N PRO A 71 -16.71 21.90 3.52
CA PRO A 71 -17.79 22.34 2.66
C PRO A 71 -18.46 21.15 1.98
N THR A 72 -19.79 21.18 1.92
CA THR A 72 -20.57 20.25 1.10
C THR A 72 -20.55 20.74 -0.34
N PHE A 73 -20.30 19.84 -1.28
CA PHE A 73 -20.28 20.14 -2.70
C PHE A 73 -21.30 19.26 -3.42
N ASP A 74 -22.17 19.88 -4.23
CA ASP A 74 -23.20 19.21 -5.02
C ASP A 74 -22.62 18.59 -6.30
N ASN A 75 -21.51 19.13 -6.80
CA ASN A 75 -20.81 18.58 -7.96
C ASN A 75 -19.29 18.76 -7.88
N LYS A 76 -18.58 17.94 -8.65
CA LYS A 76 -17.12 17.88 -8.67
C LYS A 76 -16.46 19.22 -9.06
N GLY A 77 -17.13 20.05 -9.86
CA GLY A 77 -16.60 21.36 -10.29
C GLY A 77 -16.45 22.35 -9.14
N GLN A 78 -17.34 22.29 -8.15
CA GLN A 78 -17.30 23.17 -6.99
C GLN A 78 -16.09 22.89 -6.07
N CYS A 79 -15.60 21.65 -6.02
CA CYS A 79 -14.41 21.30 -5.24
C CYS A 79 -13.13 22.00 -5.72
N TYR A 80 -13.01 22.25 -7.04
CA TYR A 80 -11.82 22.87 -7.65
C TYR A 80 -11.90 24.40 -7.73
N SER A 81 -13.05 24.96 -7.37
CA SER A 81 -13.29 26.41 -7.45
C SER A 81 -12.88 27.16 -6.16
N ASN A 82 -12.65 26.41 -5.07
CA ASN A 82 -12.34 26.93 -3.74
C ASN A 82 -10.88 26.70 -3.30
N SER A 83 -9.99 26.37 -4.25
CA SER A 83 -8.55 26.09 -4.05
C SER A 83 -7.67 27.11 -4.72
#